data_AF-A0A2V8EUY5-F1
#
_entry.id   AF-A0A2V8EUY5-F1
#
_cell.length_a   1.000
_cell.length_b   1.000
_cell.length_c   1.000
_cell.angle_alpha   90.00
_cell.angle_beta   90.00
_cell.angle_gamma   90.00
#
_symmetry.space_group_name_H-M   'P 1'
#
loop_
_entity.id
_entity.type
_entity.pdbx_description
1 polymer ?
#
loop_
_entity_poly.entity_id
_entity_poly.type
_entity_poly.pdbx_seq_one_letter_code
_entity_poly.pdbx_strand_id
1 'polypeptide(L)'
;MLRASAMFRRSQILQRGKLSHRQYMRTFWTRYADVLGKSRDRDPARFLRASDGMSPRRVVIPDVTLHARHRANDHLDVFIDDEDRSQYLELLRNACREHAIDVHNYTLMRTHSHVLLTPRTVEGLPQAMHDVGQAYSRYFNRKHERGGTLWHGPYDAKEVPDEEYALICMRYIEQNSVRANIVARPEEYEWSSYAIHACGKPSDWIVPHAVYNALGKTPGERQAAFRAVCGEPLPQTQIRGLREPFCCRRRSNTPRSADLAMMLD
;
A
#
# COMPACT_ATOMS: atom_id res chain seq x y z
N MET A 1 32.80 -0.35 0.40
CA MET A 1 31.92 0.75 -0.03
C MET A 1 31.57 0.77 -1.53
N LEU A 2 31.60 -0.35 -2.28
CA LEU A 2 31.28 -0.31 -3.74
C LEU A 2 30.75 -1.65 -4.31
N ARG A 3 29.89 -2.37 -3.58
CA ARG A 3 29.36 -3.68 -4.06
C ARG A 3 27.86 -3.95 -3.90
N ALA A 4 27.05 -2.98 -3.46
CA ALA A 4 25.58 -3.12 -3.47
C ALA A 4 24.92 -2.62 -4.78
N SER A 5 25.54 -1.65 -5.49
CA SER A 5 25.00 -1.13 -6.76
C SER A 5 25.23 -2.03 -8.00
N ALA A 6 26.00 -3.12 -7.86
CA ALA A 6 26.40 -3.97 -8.99
C ALA A 6 25.49 -5.18 -9.23
N MET A 7 24.63 -5.55 -8.27
CA MET A 7 23.68 -6.68 -8.42
C MET A 7 22.43 -6.34 -9.22
N PHE A 8 22.19 -5.05 -9.53
CA PHE A 8 21.01 -4.56 -10.23
C PHE A 8 21.17 -4.39 -11.75
N ARG A 9 22.29 -4.84 -12.35
CA ARG A 9 22.52 -4.74 -13.81
C ARG A 9 22.55 -6.10 -14.48
N ARG A 10 21.36 -6.71 -14.64
CA ARG A 10 20.97 -7.55 -15.81
C ARG A 10 19.55 -8.10 -15.60
N SER A 11 18.56 -7.22 -15.76
CA SER A 11 17.36 -7.60 -16.50
C SER A 11 17.16 -6.55 -17.59
N GLN A 12 17.52 -6.91 -18.81
CA GLN A 12 17.09 -6.18 -19.99
C GLN A 12 15.58 -6.37 -20.08
N ILE A 13 14.81 -5.47 -19.50
CA ILE A 13 13.42 -5.11 -19.85
C ILE A 13 13.16 -3.84 -19.02
N LEU A 14 12.78 -2.74 -19.67
CA LEU A 14 12.49 -1.40 -19.10
C LEU A 14 13.66 -0.39 -19.05
N GLN A 15 14.45 -0.32 -20.12
CA GLN A 15 14.67 1.02 -20.69
C GLN A 15 13.43 1.38 -21.53
N ARG A 16 12.47 2.12 -20.96
CA ARG A 16 11.58 3.07 -21.68
C ARG A 16 10.62 3.75 -20.70
N GLY A 17 10.46 5.06 -20.91
CA GLY A 17 9.79 6.05 -20.06
C GLY A 17 8.43 5.68 -19.46
N LYS A 18 8.08 6.45 -18.42
CA LYS A 18 6.75 6.63 -17.82
C LYS A 18 5.63 6.11 -18.74
N LEU A 19 5.07 4.94 -18.43
CA LEU A 19 3.88 4.45 -19.12
C LEU A 19 2.80 5.53 -19.03
N SER A 20 2.25 5.93 -20.17
CA SER A 20 1.08 6.81 -20.18
C SER A 20 -0.08 6.11 -19.47
N HIS A 21 -1.00 6.88 -18.87
CA HIS A 21 -2.19 6.33 -18.21
C HIS A 21 -2.94 5.34 -19.11
N ARG A 22 -2.96 5.56 -20.43
CA ARG A 22 -3.59 4.68 -21.41
C ARG A 22 -2.86 3.34 -21.56
N GLN A 23 -1.54 3.31 -21.44
CA GLN A 23 -0.73 2.07 -21.48
C GLN A 23 -0.86 1.28 -20.18
N TYR A 24 -0.86 1.95 -19.03
CA TYR A 24 -1.16 1.35 -17.73
C TYR A 24 -2.56 0.74 -17.72
N MET A 25 -3.59 1.50 -18.11
CA MET A 25 -4.97 0.99 -18.17
C MET A 25 -5.15 -0.18 -19.14
N ARG A 26 -4.38 -0.22 -20.23
CA ARG A 26 -4.41 -1.36 -21.17
C ARG A 26 -3.78 -2.62 -20.57
N THR A 27 -2.62 -2.51 -19.92
CA THR A 27 -1.96 -3.66 -19.27
C THR A 27 -2.74 -4.14 -18.05
N PHE A 28 -3.25 -3.22 -17.24
CA PHE A 28 -4.18 -3.48 -16.15
C PHE A 28 -5.45 -4.20 -16.65
N TRP A 29 -6.09 -3.72 -17.72
CA TRP A 29 -7.28 -4.36 -18.29
C TRP A 29 -7.01 -5.76 -18.83
N THR A 30 -5.87 -5.98 -19.49
CA THR A 30 -5.49 -7.32 -19.95
C THR A 30 -5.40 -8.30 -18.79
N ARG A 31 -4.70 -7.92 -17.70
CA ARG A 31 -4.62 -8.76 -16.49
C ARG A 31 -5.98 -8.96 -15.82
N TYR A 32 -6.78 -7.89 -15.74
CA TYR A 32 -8.08 -7.89 -15.09
C TYR A 32 -9.15 -8.71 -15.84
N ALA A 33 -9.19 -8.62 -17.16
CA ALA A 33 -10.12 -9.39 -18.00
C ALA A 33 -9.82 -10.89 -17.93
N ASP A 34 -8.53 -11.24 -17.91
CA ASP A 34 -8.06 -12.62 -17.77
C ASP A 34 -8.45 -13.18 -16.37
N VAL A 35 -8.29 -12.40 -15.29
CA VAL A 35 -8.68 -12.80 -13.91
C VAL A 35 -10.19 -13.00 -13.75
N LEU A 36 -11.02 -12.16 -14.37
CA LEU A 36 -12.48 -12.27 -14.25
C LEU A 36 -13.12 -13.28 -15.22
N GLY A 37 -12.33 -13.98 -16.05
CA GLY A 37 -12.85 -14.86 -17.11
C GLY A 37 -13.74 -14.13 -18.11
N LYS A 38 -13.56 -12.80 -18.27
CA LYS A 38 -14.39 -11.97 -19.15
C LYS A 38 -13.71 -11.82 -20.51
N SER A 39 -14.49 -11.98 -21.58
CA SER A 39 -14.03 -11.75 -22.96
C SER A 39 -13.26 -10.43 -23.09
N ARG A 40 -12.06 -10.51 -23.67
CA ARG A 40 -11.15 -9.38 -23.99
C ARG A 40 -11.78 -8.34 -24.93
N ASP A 41 -12.94 -8.65 -25.50
CA ASP A 41 -13.64 -7.90 -26.54
C ASP A 41 -14.59 -6.81 -26.01
N ARG A 42 -14.72 -6.66 -24.69
CA ARG A 42 -15.49 -5.54 -24.11
C ARG A 42 -14.63 -4.29 -24.04
N ASP A 43 -15.09 -3.21 -24.68
CA ASP A 43 -14.50 -1.87 -24.61
C ASP A 43 -14.28 -1.44 -23.15
N PRO A 44 -13.02 -1.26 -22.70
CA PRO A 44 -12.70 -0.82 -21.34
C PRO A 44 -13.42 0.48 -20.95
N ALA A 45 -13.66 1.37 -21.93
CA ALA A 45 -14.33 2.65 -21.68
C ALA A 45 -15.82 2.50 -21.32
N ARG A 46 -16.48 1.42 -21.77
CA ARG A 46 -17.90 1.17 -21.49
C ARG A 46 -18.14 0.65 -20.07
N PHE A 47 -17.18 -0.10 -19.51
CA PHE A 47 -17.21 -0.56 -18.12
C PHE A 47 -16.88 0.56 -17.13
N LEU A 48 -15.96 1.47 -17.49
CA LEU A 48 -15.62 2.64 -16.68
C LEU A 48 -16.77 3.67 -16.59
N ARG A 49 -17.60 3.78 -17.64
CA ARG A 49 -18.79 4.66 -17.66
C ARG A 49 -19.95 4.11 -16.85
N ALA A 50 -20.09 2.78 -16.77
CA ALA A 50 -21.10 2.13 -15.94
C ALA A 50 -20.82 2.28 -14.42
N SER A 51 -19.62 2.74 -14.06
CA SER A 51 -19.24 3.10 -12.68
C SER A 51 -19.32 4.60 -12.37
N ASP A 52 -19.83 5.45 -13.28
CA ASP A 52 -20.01 6.88 -13.02
C ASP A 52 -21.09 7.07 -11.94
N GLY A 53 -20.66 7.25 -10.68
CA GLY A 53 -21.50 7.40 -9.50
C GLY A 53 -21.20 6.39 -8.38
N MET A 54 -20.47 5.31 -8.69
CA MET A 54 -19.95 4.35 -7.72
C MET A 54 -18.44 4.61 -7.61
N SER A 55 -17.94 4.98 -6.41
CA SER A 55 -16.48 5.06 -6.18
C SER A 55 -15.85 3.78 -6.76
N PRO A 56 -14.91 3.85 -7.72
CA PRO A 56 -14.49 2.67 -8.47
C PRO A 56 -14.07 1.63 -7.44
N ARG A 57 -14.83 0.54 -7.37
CA ARG A 57 -14.56 -0.58 -6.45
C ARG A 57 -13.08 -0.88 -6.64
N ARG A 58 -12.29 -0.67 -5.58
CA ARG A 58 -10.83 -0.75 -5.57
C ARG A 58 -10.48 -2.13 -6.13
N VAL A 59 -10.07 -2.17 -7.39
CA VAL A 59 -9.81 -3.44 -8.08
C VAL A 59 -8.57 -4.05 -7.47
N VAL A 60 -8.71 -5.28 -6.99
CA VAL A 60 -7.59 -6.08 -6.49
C VAL A 60 -7.28 -7.14 -7.53
N ILE A 61 -6.01 -7.21 -7.90
CA ILE A 61 -5.49 -8.28 -8.75
C ILE A 61 -4.77 -9.25 -7.81
N PRO A 62 -5.18 -10.54 -7.77
CA PRO A 62 -4.46 -11.55 -7.01
C PRO A 62 -2.99 -11.60 -7.38
N ASP A 63 -2.14 -11.90 -6.39
CA ASP A 63 -0.69 -12.07 -6.53
C ASP A 63 0.07 -10.79 -6.94
N VAL A 64 -0.61 -9.65 -6.99
CA VAL A 64 0.00 -8.34 -7.18
C VAL A 64 0.19 -7.67 -5.82
N THR A 65 1.42 -7.27 -5.52
CA THR A 65 1.74 -6.56 -4.29
C THR A 65 1.11 -5.16 -4.28
N LEU A 66 0.52 -4.80 -3.14
CA LEU A 66 -0.15 -3.55 -2.89
C LEU A 66 0.45 -2.86 -1.65
N HIS A 67 0.59 -1.54 -1.74
CA HIS A 67 0.80 -0.66 -0.58
C HIS A 67 -0.56 -0.17 -0.09
N ALA A 68 -1.03 -0.72 1.03
CA ALA A 68 -2.25 -0.32 1.69
C ALA A 68 -1.98 0.72 2.80
N ARG A 69 -2.94 1.61 3.03
CA ARG A 69 -2.94 2.60 4.11
C ARG A 69 -4.32 2.73 4.73
N HIS A 70 -4.43 2.59 6.04
CA HIS A 70 -5.67 2.88 6.76
C HIS A 70 -5.52 4.20 7.52
N ARG A 71 -6.33 5.20 7.20
CA ARG A 71 -6.14 6.57 7.73
C ARG A 71 -7.32 7.01 8.57
N ALA A 72 -7.01 7.55 9.74
CA ALA A 72 -7.97 8.15 10.66
C ALA A 72 -8.75 9.31 10.02
N ASN A 73 -10.01 9.46 10.40
CA ASN A 73 -10.79 10.64 10.07
C ASN A 73 -10.23 11.87 10.79
N ASP A 74 -10.29 13.05 10.16
CA ASP A 74 -9.90 14.35 10.75
C ASP A 74 -8.56 14.37 11.49
N HIS A 75 -7.59 13.57 11.03
CA HIS A 75 -6.27 13.44 11.66
C HIS A 75 -6.30 12.99 13.12
N LEU A 76 -7.37 12.32 13.54
CA LEU A 76 -7.48 11.76 14.88
C LEU A 76 -6.32 10.80 15.16
N ASP A 77 -5.84 10.86 16.39
CA ASP A 77 -4.93 9.84 16.91
C ASP A 77 -5.75 8.58 17.17
N VAL A 78 -5.42 7.52 16.40
CA VAL A 78 -6.11 6.23 16.45
C VAL A 78 -5.24 5.14 17.05
N PHE A 79 -4.00 5.47 17.37
CA PHE A 79 -3.08 4.63 18.12
C PHE A 79 -2.46 5.46 19.24
N ILE A 80 -3.20 5.59 20.35
CA ILE A 80 -2.82 6.46 21.46
C ILE A 80 -1.70 5.79 22.26
N ASP A 81 -1.92 4.54 22.64
CA ASP A 81 -1.00 3.74 23.43
C ASP A 81 -0.58 2.43 22.71
N ASP A 82 0.19 1.61 23.42
CA ASP A 82 0.74 0.36 22.91
C ASP A 82 -0.29 -0.78 22.83
N GLU A 83 -1.33 -0.71 23.65
CA GLU A 83 -2.43 -1.67 23.62
C GLU A 83 -3.29 -1.45 22.37
N ASP A 84 -3.55 -0.18 22.00
CA ASP A 84 -4.21 0.19 20.75
C ASP A 84 -3.48 -0.40 19.54
N ARG A 85 -2.15 -0.25 19.51
CA ARG A 85 -1.32 -0.76 18.42
C ARG A 85 -1.29 -2.29 18.40
N SER A 86 -1.15 -2.92 19.56
CA SER A 86 -1.20 -4.38 19.70
C SER A 86 -2.52 -4.94 19.19
N GLN A 87 -3.64 -4.34 19.61
CA GLN A 87 -4.97 -4.78 19.22
C GLN A 87 -5.19 -4.65 17.72
N TYR A 88 -4.72 -3.56 17.11
CA TYR A 88 -4.81 -3.39 15.66
C TYR A 88 -3.97 -4.41 14.91
N LEU A 89 -2.73 -4.68 15.34
CA LEU A 89 -1.88 -5.69 14.71
C LEU A 89 -2.48 -7.09 14.81
N GLU A 90 -3.09 -7.43 15.94
CA GLU A 90 -3.77 -8.71 16.09
C GLU A 90 -4.96 -8.84 15.15
N LEU A 91 -5.81 -7.80 15.06
CA LEU A 91 -6.93 -7.77 14.12
C LEU A 91 -6.45 -7.87 12.67
N LEU A 92 -5.41 -7.12 12.31
CA LEU A 92 -4.81 -7.14 10.98
C LEU A 92 -4.27 -8.53 10.65
N ARG A 93 -3.51 -9.12 11.56
CA ARG A 93 -2.94 -10.46 11.40
C ARG A 93 -4.04 -11.51 11.18
N ASN A 94 -5.09 -11.49 12.00
CA ASN A 94 -6.17 -12.46 11.91
C ASN A 94 -6.95 -12.31 10.60
N ALA A 95 -7.31 -11.08 10.24
CA ALA A 95 -8.02 -10.79 9.01
C ALA A 95 -7.20 -11.14 7.76
N CYS A 96 -5.91 -10.80 7.72
CA CYS A 96 -5.04 -11.17 6.60
C CYS A 96 -4.90 -12.69 6.45
N ARG A 97 -4.82 -13.44 7.57
CA ARG A 97 -4.79 -14.91 7.52
C ARG A 97 -6.11 -15.49 7.01
N GLU A 98 -7.24 -15.00 7.50
CA GLU A 98 -8.58 -15.45 7.10
C GLU A 98 -8.84 -15.21 5.62
N HIS A 99 -8.37 -14.08 5.10
CA HIS A 99 -8.62 -13.64 3.72
C HIS A 99 -7.47 -13.92 2.75
N ALA A 100 -6.56 -14.84 3.12
CA ALA A 100 -5.43 -15.29 2.31
C ALA A 100 -4.59 -14.11 1.75
N ILE A 101 -4.02 -13.31 2.63
CA ILE A 101 -3.16 -12.17 2.31
C ILE A 101 -1.79 -12.38 2.95
N ASP A 102 -0.75 -12.33 2.12
CA ASP A 102 0.62 -12.30 2.63
C ASP A 102 0.99 -10.87 2.99
N VAL A 103 1.35 -10.65 4.26
CA VAL A 103 1.82 -9.35 4.72
C VAL A 103 3.34 -9.34 4.70
N HIS A 104 3.91 -8.35 4.03
CA HIS A 104 5.36 -8.22 3.84
C HIS A 104 5.97 -7.21 4.79
N ASN A 105 5.38 -6.02 4.91
CA ASN A 105 5.86 -4.97 5.81
C ASN A 105 4.69 -4.21 6.42
N TYR A 106 4.89 -3.61 7.59
CA TYR A 106 3.95 -2.68 8.17
C TYR A 106 4.64 -1.61 9.01
N THR A 107 3.96 -0.48 9.20
CA THR A 107 4.22 0.46 10.28
C THR A 107 2.91 1.07 10.75
N LEU A 108 2.72 1.21 12.07
CA LEU A 108 1.59 1.90 12.65
C LEU A 108 2.04 3.29 13.09
N MET A 109 1.54 4.32 12.43
CA MET A 109 1.75 5.73 12.81
C MET A 109 0.55 6.21 13.59
N ARG A 110 0.70 7.22 14.46
CA ARG A 110 -0.37 7.71 15.35
C ARG A 110 -1.76 7.89 14.71
N THR A 111 -1.80 8.36 13.46
CA THR A 111 -3.04 8.66 12.73
C THR A 111 -3.35 7.70 11.56
N HIS A 112 -2.46 6.75 11.25
CA HIS A 112 -2.64 5.86 10.11
C HIS A 112 -1.71 4.64 10.14
N SER A 113 -2.10 3.55 9.51
CA SER A 113 -1.22 2.40 9.24
C SER A 113 -0.75 2.42 7.80
N HIS A 114 0.45 1.88 7.56
CA HIS A 114 0.93 1.52 6.23
C HIS A 114 1.26 0.03 6.22
N VAL A 115 0.85 -0.68 5.17
CA VAL A 115 1.05 -2.13 5.04
C VAL A 115 1.43 -2.45 3.59
N LEU A 116 2.49 -3.21 3.39
CA LEU A 116 2.84 -3.82 2.11
C LEU A 116 2.35 -5.27 2.14
N LEU A 117 1.49 -5.65 1.20
CA LEU A 117 0.84 -6.96 1.22
C LEU A 117 0.55 -7.49 -0.18
N THR A 118 0.34 -8.79 -0.31
CA THR A 118 -0.05 -9.45 -1.55
C THR A 118 -1.29 -10.31 -1.30
N PRO A 119 -2.48 -9.88 -1.75
CA PRO A 119 -3.69 -10.69 -1.63
C PRO A 119 -3.68 -11.85 -2.62
N ARG A 120 -4.17 -13.02 -2.21
CA ARG A 120 -4.28 -14.22 -3.07
C ARG A 120 -5.64 -14.34 -3.77
N THR A 121 -6.59 -13.46 -3.44
CA THR A 121 -7.94 -13.42 -4.01
C THR A 121 -8.36 -11.99 -4.34
N VAL A 122 -9.38 -11.82 -5.19
CA VAL A 122 -9.90 -10.51 -5.59
C VAL A 122 -10.61 -9.83 -4.41
N GLU A 123 -11.26 -10.60 -3.54
CA GLU A 123 -12.06 -10.11 -2.42
C GLU A 123 -11.25 -9.94 -1.13
N GLY A 124 -10.08 -10.57 -1.03
CA GLY A 124 -9.38 -10.73 0.24
C GLY A 124 -9.03 -9.40 0.91
N LEU A 125 -8.38 -8.47 0.19
CA LEU A 125 -8.03 -7.17 0.78
C LEU A 125 -9.26 -6.32 1.17
N PRO A 126 -10.30 -6.16 0.33
CA PRO A 126 -11.53 -5.49 0.71
C PRO A 126 -12.16 -6.06 1.99
N GLN A 127 -12.25 -7.39 2.09
CA GLN A 127 -12.85 -8.06 3.26
C GLN A 127 -11.99 -7.88 4.50
N ALA A 128 -10.69 -8.14 4.41
CA ALA A 128 -9.78 -7.98 5.54
C ALA A 128 -9.79 -6.56 6.12
N MET A 129 -9.74 -5.53 5.26
CA MET A 129 -9.72 -4.15 5.72
C MET A 129 -11.08 -3.69 6.26
N HIS A 130 -12.18 -4.25 5.75
CA HIS A 130 -13.50 -4.05 6.33
C HIS A 130 -13.57 -4.60 7.75
N ASP A 131 -13.11 -5.84 7.95
CA ASP A 131 -13.20 -6.53 9.24
C ASP A 131 -12.30 -5.86 10.28
N VAL A 132 -11.06 -5.53 9.91
CA VAL A 132 -10.13 -4.74 10.74
C VAL A 132 -10.75 -3.40 11.10
N GLY A 133 -11.28 -2.66 10.12
CA GLY A 133 -11.83 -1.34 10.35
C GLY A 133 -13.04 -1.36 11.28
N GLN A 134 -13.93 -2.32 11.10
CA GLN A 134 -15.11 -2.48 11.94
C GLN A 134 -14.73 -2.89 13.37
N ALA A 135 -13.93 -3.95 13.53
CA ALA A 135 -13.55 -4.48 14.83
C ALA A 135 -12.73 -3.46 15.63
N TYR A 136 -11.77 -2.80 14.99
CA TYR A 136 -10.92 -1.81 15.65
C TYR A 136 -11.70 -0.57 16.07
N SER A 137 -12.61 -0.06 15.22
CA SER A 137 -13.44 1.09 15.60
C SER A 137 -14.29 0.80 16.83
N ARG A 138 -14.85 -0.41 16.93
CA ARG A 138 -15.63 -0.85 18.11
C ARG A 138 -14.76 -0.94 19.36
N TYR A 139 -13.57 -1.53 19.25
CA TYR A 139 -12.60 -1.59 20.35
C TYR A 139 -12.21 -0.18 20.83
N PHE A 140 -11.75 0.66 19.90
CA PHE A 140 -11.24 1.99 20.20
C PHE A 140 -12.31 2.90 20.82
N ASN A 141 -13.51 2.91 20.24
CA ASN A 141 -14.63 3.69 20.76
C ASN A 141 -15.02 3.26 22.18
N ARG A 142 -15.01 1.95 22.46
CA ARG A 142 -15.29 1.45 23.81
C ARG A 142 -14.21 1.84 24.81
N LYS A 143 -12.94 1.65 24.45
CA LYS A 143 -11.79 1.92 25.33
C LYS A 143 -11.65 3.40 25.66
N HIS A 144 -11.85 4.27 24.68
CA HIS A 144 -11.65 5.71 24.80
C HIS A 144 -12.96 6.49 25.00
N GLU A 145 -14.07 5.81 25.34
CA GLU A 145 -15.39 6.40 25.60
C GLU A 145 -15.87 7.35 24.49
N ARG A 146 -15.64 6.95 23.24
CA ARG A 146 -15.95 7.74 22.04
C ARG A 146 -17.13 7.16 21.26
N GLY A 147 -17.74 8.03 20.45
CA GLY A 147 -18.67 7.66 19.39
C GLY A 147 -18.20 8.12 18.01
N GLY A 148 -18.89 7.64 16.98
CA GLY A 148 -18.67 8.07 15.59
C GLY A 148 -17.65 7.24 14.81
N THR A 149 -17.34 7.71 13.60
CA THR A 149 -16.46 7.05 12.64
C THR A 149 -15.00 7.35 12.95
N LEU A 150 -14.20 6.29 13.12
CA LEU A 150 -12.77 6.41 13.38
C LEU A 150 -11.95 6.68 12.10
N TRP A 151 -12.38 6.11 10.98
CA TRP A 151 -11.66 6.11 9.71
C TRP A 151 -12.25 7.11 8.72
N HIS A 152 -11.39 7.76 7.93
CA HIS A 152 -11.81 8.75 6.93
C HIS A 152 -12.66 8.13 5.80
N GLY A 153 -12.55 6.82 5.61
CA GLY A 153 -13.24 6.03 4.60
C GLY A 153 -12.67 4.62 4.58
N PRO A 154 -13.00 3.81 3.55
CA PRO A 154 -12.29 2.56 3.34
C PRO A 154 -10.80 2.84 3.10
N TYR A 155 -9.93 1.92 3.51
CA TYR A 155 -8.49 1.95 3.30
C TYR A 155 -8.04 2.38 1.89
N ASP A 156 -6.88 3.02 1.75
CA ASP A 156 -6.23 3.23 0.46
C ASP A 156 -5.35 2.06 0.06
N ALA A 157 -5.28 1.72 -1.24
CA ALA A 157 -4.36 0.71 -1.76
C ALA A 157 -3.81 1.12 -3.12
N LYS A 158 -2.53 0.80 -3.33
CA LYS A 158 -1.73 1.20 -4.48
C LYS A 158 -0.91 0.03 -4.98
N GLU A 159 -1.00 -0.28 -6.27
CA GLU A 159 -0.15 -1.30 -6.89
C GLU A 159 1.33 -0.95 -6.80
N VAL A 160 2.13 -1.97 -6.51
CA VAL A 160 3.59 -1.94 -6.51
C VAL A 160 4.04 -2.63 -7.80
N PRO A 161 4.41 -1.87 -8.83
CA PRO A 161 4.49 -2.39 -10.20
C PRO A 161 5.72 -3.25 -10.48
N ASP A 162 6.79 -3.06 -9.71
CA ASP A 162 8.08 -3.69 -9.95
C ASP A 162 8.91 -3.82 -8.66
N GLU A 163 10.02 -4.55 -8.76
CA GLU A 163 10.91 -4.88 -7.65
C GLU A 163 11.60 -3.65 -7.05
N GLU A 164 11.99 -2.68 -7.87
CA GLU A 164 12.62 -1.44 -7.41
C GLU A 164 11.62 -0.62 -6.59
N TYR A 165 10.40 -0.47 -7.09
CA TYR A 165 9.31 0.20 -6.38
C TYR A 165 8.95 -0.52 -5.09
N ALA A 166 8.96 -1.86 -5.08
CA ALA A 166 8.74 -2.65 -3.87
C ALA A 166 9.80 -2.33 -2.80
N LEU A 167 11.09 -2.34 -3.16
CA LEU A 167 12.16 -2.01 -2.21
C LEU A 167 12.05 -0.56 -1.69
N ILE A 168 11.71 0.39 -2.56
CA ILE A 168 11.46 1.78 -2.18
C ILE A 168 10.28 1.89 -1.21
N CYS A 169 9.21 1.14 -1.47
CA CYS A 169 8.02 1.11 -0.60
C CYS A 169 8.36 0.50 0.77
N MET A 170 9.09 -0.62 0.82
CA MET A 170 9.58 -1.21 2.07
C MET A 170 10.37 -0.18 2.88
N ARG A 171 11.37 0.47 2.27
CA ARG A 171 12.16 1.52 2.92
C ARG A 171 11.29 2.66 3.44
N TYR A 172 10.29 3.09 2.67
CA TYR A 172 9.39 4.17 3.06
C TYR A 172 8.55 3.80 4.29
N ILE A 173 8.05 2.57 4.34
CA ILE A 173 7.27 2.05 5.46
C ILE A 173 8.14 2.05 6.72
N GLU A 174 9.33 1.48 6.65
CA GLU A 174 10.20 1.37 7.83
C GLU A 174 10.79 2.71 8.28
N GLN A 175 11.05 3.64 7.36
CA GLN A 175 11.55 4.97 7.70
C GLN A 175 10.45 5.95 8.16
N ASN A 176 9.17 5.55 8.19
CA ASN A 176 8.09 6.51 8.41
C ASN A 176 8.17 7.20 9.78
N SER A 177 8.50 6.45 10.83
CA SER A 177 8.67 6.93 12.20
C SER A 177 9.84 7.92 12.32
N VAL A 178 10.97 7.63 11.68
CA VAL A 178 12.13 8.53 11.59
C VAL A 178 11.76 9.81 10.86
N ARG A 179 11.08 9.70 9.71
CA ARG A 179 10.65 10.84 8.90
C ARG A 179 9.63 11.73 9.60
N ALA A 180 8.87 11.16 10.54
CA ALA A 180 7.93 11.88 11.39
C ALA A 180 8.60 12.45 12.66
N ASN A 181 9.92 12.30 12.80
CA ASN A 181 10.72 12.68 13.97
C ASN A 181 10.20 12.05 15.29
N ILE A 182 9.65 10.84 15.21
CA ILE A 182 9.21 10.09 16.40
C ILE A 182 10.40 9.40 17.06
N VAL A 183 11.32 8.87 16.26
CA VAL A 183 12.56 8.20 16.68
C VAL A 183 13.72 8.65 15.81
N ALA A 184 14.96 8.48 16.27
CA ALA A 184 16.14 8.83 15.50
C ALA A 184 16.49 7.75 14.46
N ARG A 185 16.18 6.48 14.79
CA ARG A 185 16.56 5.32 13.98
C ARG A 185 15.39 4.34 13.83
N PRO A 186 15.23 3.65 12.68
CA PRO A 186 14.07 2.76 12.47
C PRO A 186 13.96 1.63 13.52
N GLU A 187 15.07 1.10 14.03
CA GLU A 187 15.10 0.06 15.06
C GLU A 187 14.52 0.48 16.41
N GLU A 188 14.43 1.78 16.69
CA GLU A 188 13.86 2.31 17.93
C GLU A 188 12.32 2.30 17.89
N TYR A 189 11.71 2.02 16.73
CA TYR A 189 10.26 2.02 16.56
C TYR A 189 9.69 0.60 16.49
N GLU A 190 9.20 0.11 17.63
CA GLU A 190 8.67 -1.25 17.77
C GLU A 190 7.42 -1.52 16.91
N TRP A 191 6.64 -0.49 16.60
CA TRP A 191 5.37 -0.60 15.86
C TRP A 191 5.57 -0.66 14.34
N SER A 192 6.65 -1.32 13.91
CA SER A 192 7.00 -1.56 12.52
C SER A 192 7.58 -2.96 12.31
N SER A 193 7.57 -3.43 11.06
CA SER A 193 8.22 -4.68 10.68
C SER A 193 9.74 -4.57 10.56
N TYR A 194 10.35 -3.42 10.88
CA TYR A 194 11.79 -3.20 10.68
C TYR A 194 12.61 -4.21 11.46
N ALA A 195 12.28 -4.46 12.74
CA ALA A 195 13.03 -5.42 13.56
C ALA A 195 13.02 -6.85 12.98
N ILE A 196 11.98 -7.24 12.24
CA ILE A 196 11.88 -8.56 11.60
C ILE A 196 12.89 -8.65 10.45
N HIS A 197 12.88 -7.66 9.56
CA HIS A 197 13.74 -7.64 8.36
C HIS A 197 15.18 -7.24 8.65
N ALA A 198 15.38 -6.28 9.54
CA ALA A 198 16.69 -5.68 9.82
C ALA A 198 17.41 -6.34 10.98
N CYS A 199 16.70 -6.88 11.97
CA CYS A 199 17.30 -7.43 13.20
C CYS A 199 17.05 -8.94 13.36
N GLY A 200 16.24 -9.55 12.49
CA GLY A 200 15.94 -10.98 12.56
C GLY A 200 14.99 -11.35 13.70
N LYS A 201 14.17 -10.41 14.21
CA LYS A 201 13.09 -10.72 15.16
C LYS A 201 12.18 -11.78 14.51
N PRO A 202 11.93 -12.93 15.16
CA PRO A 202 11.08 -13.96 14.59
C PRO A 202 9.65 -13.43 14.42
N SER A 203 8.99 -13.86 13.35
CA SER A 203 7.58 -13.59 13.08
C SER A 203 6.97 -14.79 12.38
N ASP A 204 5.74 -15.11 12.75
CA ASP A 204 4.97 -16.24 12.23
C ASP A 204 3.89 -15.83 11.21
N TRP A 205 3.77 -14.53 10.93
CA TRP A 205 2.75 -13.98 10.01
C TRP A 205 3.28 -12.97 9.00
N ILE A 206 4.53 -12.51 9.17
CA ILE A 206 5.20 -11.68 8.17
C ILE A 206 5.92 -12.59 7.18
N VAL A 207 5.50 -12.51 5.92
CA VAL A 207 6.04 -13.30 4.81
C VAL A 207 7.06 -12.43 4.08
N PRO A 208 8.36 -12.79 4.08
CA PRO A 208 9.37 -11.97 3.41
C PRO A 208 9.08 -11.84 1.90
N HIS A 209 8.97 -10.60 1.43
CA HIS A 209 8.75 -10.32 0.01
C HIS A 209 9.90 -10.86 -0.87
N ALA A 210 9.62 -11.22 -2.12
CA ALA A 210 10.62 -11.74 -3.06
C ALA A 210 11.84 -10.82 -3.18
N VAL A 211 11.62 -9.50 -3.21
CA VAL A 211 12.70 -8.50 -3.28
C VAL A 211 13.57 -8.47 -2.03
N TYR A 212 13.00 -8.67 -0.83
CA TYR A 212 13.79 -8.82 0.38
C TYR A 212 14.63 -10.10 0.34
N ASN A 213 14.05 -11.20 -0.15
CA ASN A 213 14.76 -12.46 -0.31
C ASN A 213 15.92 -12.34 -1.30
N ALA A 214 15.78 -11.53 -2.34
CA ALA A 214 16.82 -11.29 -3.33
C ALA A 214 18.01 -10.45 -2.80
N LEU A 215 17.91 -9.83 -1.62
CA LEU A 215 18.98 -9.01 -1.04
C LEU A 215 20.22 -9.84 -0.60
N GLY A 216 20.07 -11.14 -0.41
CA GLY A 216 21.15 -12.01 0.07
C GLY A 216 20.76 -13.47 0.12
N LYS A 217 21.75 -14.37 0.12
CA LYS A 217 21.53 -15.82 0.15
C LYS A 217 21.24 -16.31 1.56
N THR A 218 21.84 -15.67 2.57
CA THR A 218 21.62 -16.02 3.98
C THR A 218 20.71 -15.00 4.68
N PRO A 219 20.07 -15.35 5.81
CA PRO A 219 19.35 -14.37 6.63
C PRO A 219 20.23 -13.18 7.04
N GLY A 220 21.47 -13.41 7.45
CA GLY A 220 22.40 -12.35 7.87
C GLY A 220 22.78 -11.40 6.73
N GLU A 221 22.98 -11.92 5.51
CA GLU A 221 23.22 -11.09 4.32
C GLU A 221 22.02 -10.21 3.99
N ARG A 222 20.80 -10.78 4.00
CA ARG A 222 19.55 -10.04 3.76
C ARG A 222 19.35 -8.91 4.77
N GLN A 223 19.54 -9.21 6.06
CA GLN A 223 19.44 -8.22 7.13
C GLN A 223 20.47 -7.09 6.98
N ALA A 224 21.73 -7.43 6.67
CA ALA A 224 22.79 -6.45 6.48
C ALA A 224 22.51 -5.53 5.27
N ALA A 225 22.10 -6.11 4.15
CA ALA A 225 21.71 -5.36 2.97
C ALA A 225 20.48 -4.48 3.23
N PHE A 226 19.48 -5.00 3.95
CA PHE A 226 18.27 -4.25 4.29
C PHE A 226 18.57 -3.05 5.21
N ARG A 227 19.42 -3.23 6.22
CA ARG A 227 19.93 -2.12 7.06
C ARG A 227 20.63 -1.06 6.23
N ALA A 228 21.48 -1.47 5.29
CA ALA A 228 22.22 -0.54 4.44
C ALA A 228 21.27 0.32 3.58
N VAL A 229 20.30 -0.28 2.90
CA VAL A 229 19.35 0.48 2.07
C VAL A 229 18.40 1.35 2.91
N CYS A 230 17.99 0.89 4.09
CA CYS A 230 17.14 1.67 4.99
C CYS A 230 17.91 2.81 5.70
N GLY A 231 19.23 2.74 5.80
CA GLY A 231 20.07 3.80 6.36
C GLY A 231 20.22 5.02 5.44
N GLU A 232 19.88 4.89 4.16
CA GLU A 232 19.91 6.00 3.21
C GLU A 232 18.55 6.72 3.16
N PRO A 233 18.52 8.07 3.24
CA PRO A 233 17.28 8.81 3.12
C PRO A 233 16.68 8.66 1.72
N LEU A 234 15.36 8.47 1.65
CA LEU A 234 14.66 8.46 0.37
C LEU A 234 14.59 9.87 -0.24
N PRO A 235 14.92 10.06 -1.54
CA PRO A 235 14.66 11.29 -2.27
C PRO A 235 13.19 11.73 -2.21
N GLN A 236 12.96 13.03 -2.08
CA GLN A 236 11.60 13.59 -1.95
C GLN A 236 10.68 13.25 -3.14
N THR A 237 11.24 13.03 -4.32
CA THR A 237 10.51 12.59 -5.52
C THR A 237 9.91 11.19 -5.36
N GLN A 238 10.66 10.25 -4.77
CA GLN A 238 10.18 8.89 -4.51
C GLN A 238 9.10 8.87 -3.43
N ILE A 239 9.30 9.64 -2.36
CA ILE A 239 8.30 9.80 -1.29
C ILE A 239 6.99 10.37 -1.84
N ARG A 240 7.07 11.41 -2.67
CA ARG A 240 5.89 12.01 -3.29
C ARG A 240 5.15 10.97 -4.11
N GLY A 241 5.87 10.18 -4.91
CA GLY A 241 5.28 9.08 -5.68
C GLY A 241 4.58 8.03 -4.83
N LEU A 242 5.00 7.80 -3.58
CA LEU A 242 4.35 6.86 -2.65
C LEU A 242 3.16 7.49 -1.89
N ARG A 243 3.20 8.81 -1.63
CA ARG A 243 2.14 9.54 -0.92
C ARG A 243 1.00 10.00 -1.81
N GLU A 244 1.29 10.29 -3.07
CA GLU A 244 0.28 10.67 -4.03
C GLU A 244 -0.71 9.51 -4.17
N PRO A 245 -2.01 9.75 -3.91
CA PRO A 245 -3.03 8.79 -4.32
C PRO A 245 -2.78 8.51 -5.79
N PHE A 246 -2.87 7.25 -6.23
CA PHE A 246 -3.01 7.01 -7.67
C PHE A 246 -4.29 7.74 -8.07
N CYS A 247 -4.09 8.94 -8.59
CA CYS A 247 -5.16 9.78 -9.04
C CYS A 247 -5.74 9.04 -10.24
N CYS A 248 -6.86 8.34 -10.03
CA CYS A 248 -7.96 8.51 -10.95
C CYS A 248 -8.14 10.03 -10.99
N ARG A 249 -7.53 10.70 -11.99
CA ARG A 249 -7.73 12.12 -12.20
C ARG A 249 -9.23 12.34 -12.15
N ARG A 250 -9.74 12.93 -11.07
CA ARG A 250 -11.01 13.64 -11.16
C ARG A 250 -10.74 14.68 -12.24
N ARG A 251 -11.31 14.49 -13.43
CA ARG A 251 -11.56 15.61 -14.32
C ARG A 251 -12.64 16.44 -13.64
N SER A 252 -12.29 17.19 -12.60
CA SER A 252 -13.05 18.38 -12.25
C SER A 252 -12.61 19.45 -13.24
N ASN A 253 -13.26 19.44 -14.41
CA ASN A 253 -13.47 20.56 -15.33
C ASN A 253 -14.19 20.02 -16.57
N THR A 254 -15.41 19.55 -16.38
CA THR A 254 -16.45 19.71 -17.40
C THR A 254 -17.25 20.95 -16.98
N PRO A 255 -17.38 21.98 -17.84
CA PRO A 255 -18.35 23.04 -17.60
C PRO A 255 -19.72 22.38 -17.43
N ARG A 256 -20.55 22.90 -16.52
CA ARG A 256 -21.93 22.45 -16.41
C ARG A 256 -22.59 22.65 -17.77
N SER A 257 -23.43 21.69 -18.17
CA SER A 257 -24.20 21.66 -19.41
C SER A 257 -25.27 22.76 -19.53
N ALA A 258 -25.10 23.89 -18.84
CA ALA A 258 -25.96 25.06 -18.94
C ALA A 258 -25.27 26.24 -19.66
N ASP A 259 -23.95 26.22 -19.85
CA ASP A 259 -23.21 27.35 -20.44
C ASP A 259 -22.85 27.17 -21.94
N LEU A 260 -23.37 26.13 -22.61
CA LEU A 260 -23.13 25.87 -24.05
C LEU A 260 -24.30 26.28 -24.96
N ALA A 261 -25.34 26.92 -24.42
CA ALA A 261 -26.50 27.41 -25.17
C ALA A 261 -26.48 28.93 -25.43
N MET A 262 -25.37 29.63 -25.15
CA MET A 262 -25.25 31.10 -25.35
C MET A 262 -24.03 31.51 -26.20
N MET A 263 -23.48 30.61 -27.02
CA MET A 263 -22.37 30.91 -27.92
C MET A 263 -22.56 30.36 -29.34
N LEU A 264 -23.80 30.14 -29.73
CA LEU A 264 -24.23 30.02 -31.14
C LEU A 264 -25.61 30.69 -31.26
N ASP A 265 -25.61 32.00 -31.12
CA ASP A 265 -26.44 33.00 -31.81
C ASP A 265 -25.77 34.37 -31.65
#